data_AF-A0A5N5Q6N1-F1
#
_entry.id   AF-A0A5N5Q6N1-F1
#
_cell.length_a   1.000
_cell.length_b   1.000
_cell.length_c   1.000
_cell.angle_alpha   90.00
_cell.angle_beta   90.00
_cell.angle_gamma   90.00
#
_symmetry.space_group_name_H-M   'P 1'
#
loop_
_entity.id
_entity.type
_entity.pdbx_description
1 polymer ?
#
loop_
_entity_poly.entity_id
_entity_poly.type
_entity_poly.pdbx_seq_one_letter_code
_entity_poly.pdbx_strand_id
1 'polypeptide(L)'
;MKFAEFDRTRHIAMGGRWLDSETGTWCMAGPGVLSLVRASPFLMKIFGCKEETVHIPGSTIVRSKALQSKWSETCMVAFECPPYVCQDVLMHAADRLYARSGDMVSSGSNVAFRPINSEPDAPVVLGHVHEIWVPDNNQRNNQPAFVAIHLYEWLPDDTKYKMPAVRKTLNLTLALSNDVLGVVNLQHRCAFSSCPETGQEIVRQERQDSSIMRQVIAHSDTINFVVNIYSIHNYDLIQMLLKHRFNMRARIEDPETNRRTRNHAAAHMRMARQKKKRSVLELDKHIETAVQDSNEPTKPHRKRQRKERQTDTAPVLAEDPAVAGPSNQPLVVAPLPAGQPVLYPPPAIYAVPPIYAAPPYPHCEFTQIEVAFY
;
A
#
# COMPACT_ATOMS: atom_id res chain seq x y z
N MET A 1 -22.63 19.26 16.87
CA MET A 1 -22.21 19.47 15.47
C MET A 1 -22.11 18.11 14.81
N LYS A 2 -22.82 17.87 13.71
CA LYS A 2 -22.75 16.58 13.01
C LYS A 2 -21.46 16.54 12.18
N PHE A 3 -20.76 15.39 12.11
CA PHE A 3 -19.54 15.25 11.30
C PHE A 3 -19.73 15.72 9.85
N ALA A 4 -20.89 15.45 9.26
CA ALA A 4 -21.24 15.89 7.91
C ALA A 4 -21.30 17.42 7.75
N GLU A 5 -21.61 18.17 8.81
CA GLU A 5 -21.59 19.65 8.79
C GLU A 5 -20.15 20.16 8.83
N PHE A 6 -19.29 19.50 9.59
CA PHE A 6 -17.88 19.84 9.66
C PHE A 6 -17.17 19.62 8.32
N ASP A 7 -17.41 18.49 7.65
CA ASP A 7 -16.82 18.22 6.32
C ASP A 7 -17.26 19.24 5.26
N ARG A 8 -18.51 19.71 5.32
CA ARG A 8 -18.98 20.78 4.43
C ARG A 8 -18.28 22.09 4.72
N THR A 9 -18.19 22.47 6.00
CA THR A 9 -17.47 23.67 6.41
C THR A 9 -16.02 23.62 5.99
N ARG A 10 -15.36 22.46 6.17
CA ARG A 10 -14.00 22.21 5.71
C ARG A 10 -13.88 22.38 4.18
N HIS A 11 -14.73 21.71 3.41
CA HIS A 11 -14.73 21.81 1.95
C HIS A 11 -14.87 23.25 1.48
N ILE A 12 -15.82 24.00 2.04
CA ILE A 12 -16.05 25.42 1.72
C ILE A 12 -14.84 26.28 2.11
N ALA A 13 -14.38 26.15 3.36
CA ALA A 13 -13.29 26.93 3.94
C ALA A 13 -11.95 26.73 3.20
N MET A 14 -11.73 25.53 2.63
CA MET A 14 -10.53 25.19 1.88
C MET A 14 -10.60 25.54 0.38
N GLY A 15 -11.67 26.20 -0.09
CA GLY A 15 -11.81 26.60 -1.50
C GLY A 15 -12.46 25.53 -2.40
N GLY A 16 -13.09 24.53 -1.79
CA GLY A 16 -13.99 23.64 -2.50
C GLY A 16 -15.17 24.41 -3.09
N ARG A 17 -15.66 23.93 -4.24
CA ARG A 17 -16.82 24.51 -4.92
C ARG A 17 -18.11 23.80 -4.54
N TRP A 18 -19.21 24.53 -4.45
CA TRP A 18 -20.54 23.96 -4.28
C TRP A 18 -21.53 24.62 -5.25
N LEU A 19 -22.61 23.92 -5.55
CA LEU A 19 -23.68 24.46 -6.37
C LEU A 19 -24.59 25.31 -5.49
N ASP A 20 -24.69 26.59 -5.80
CA ASP A 20 -25.67 27.47 -5.21
C ASP A 20 -27.06 27.10 -5.77
N SER A 21 -28.01 26.81 -4.87
CA SER A 21 -29.36 26.39 -5.24
C SER A 21 -30.21 27.53 -5.81
N GLU A 22 -29.91 28.78 -5.46
CA GLU A 22 -30.69 29.93 -5.93
C GLU A 22 -30.25 30.35 -7.32
N THR A 23 -28.94 30.43 -7.54
CA THR A 23 -28.38 30.88 -8.83
C THR A 23 -28.14 29.73 -9.80
N GLY A 24 -28.08 28.48 -9.32
CA GLY A 24 -27.70 27.32 -10.13
C GLY A 24 -26.24 27.33 -10.60
N THR A 25 -25.40 28.17 -9.98
CA THR A 25 -23.99 28.32 -10.37
C THR A 25 -23.04 27.69 -9.36
N TRP A 26 -21.87 27.23 -9.83
CA TRP A 26 -20.83 26.73 -8.92
C TRP A 26 -20.08 27.91 -8.30
N CYS A 27 -20.25 28.10 -7.00
CA CYS A 27 -19.58 29.15 -6.25
C CYS A 27 -18.51 28.57 -5.30
N MET A 28 -17.75 29.46 -4.68
CA MET A 28 -16.66 29.18 -3.75
C MET A 28 -16.70 30.22 -2.63
N ALA A 29 -16.07 29.94 -1.49
CA ALA A 29 -15.92 30.92 -0.43
C ALA A 29 -15.20 32.17 -0.94
N GLY A 30 -15.65 33.34 -0.48
CA GLY A 30 -15.04 34.60 -0.88
C GLY A 30 -13.57 34.70 -0.46
N PRO A 31 -12.76 35.56 -1.11
CA PRO A 31 -11.33 35.70 -0.83
C PRO A 31 -11.00 35.92 0.65
N GLY A 32 -11.83 36.66 1.39
CA GLY A 32 -11.62 36.91 2.82
C GLY A 32 -11.64 35.63 3.67
N VAL A 33 -12.55 34.69 3.38
CA VAL A 33 -12.61 33.40 4.09
C VAL A 33 -11.38 32.55 3.74
N LEU A 34 -11.03 32.46 2.45
CA LEU A 34 -9.88 31.69 2.00
C LEU A 34 -8.57 32.23 2.59
N SER A 35 -8.40 33.55 2.61
CA SER A 35 -7.24 34.20 3.21
C SER A 35 -7.19 34.01 4.72
N LEU A 36 -8.32 34.10 5.43
CA LEU A 36 -8.39 33.85 6.87
C LEU A 36 -7.94 32.43 7.23
N VAL A 37 -8.43 31.43 6.48
CA VAL A 37 -8.07 30.03 6.70
C VAL A 37 -6.59 29.81 6.43
N ARG A 38 -6.07 30.31 5.30
CA ARG A 38 -4.64 30.19 4.95
C ARG A 38 -3.71 30.90 5.93
N ALA A 39 -4.11 32.06 6.44
CA ALA A 39 -3.31 32.86 7.38
C ALA A 39 -3.34 32.32 8.81
N SER A 40 -4.24 31.40 9.15
CA SER A 40 -4.39 30.85 10.50
C SER A 40 -3.92 29.39 10.57
N PRO A 41 -2.72 29.13 11.13
CA PRO A 41 -2.23 27.76 11.36
C PRO A 41 -3.21 26.93 12.22
N PHE A 42 -3.92 27.57 13.14
CA PHE A 42 -4.94 26.94 13.97
C PHE A 42 -6.14 26.44 13.13
N LEU A 43 -6.67 27.27 12.23
CA LEU A 43 -7.77 26.86 11.36
C LEU A 43 -7.32 25.78 10.37
N MET A 44 -6.12 25.91 9.78
CA MET A 44 -5.53 24.87 8.95
C MET A 44 -5.46 23.54 9.70
N LYS A 45 -4.98 23.55 10.95
CA LYS A 45 -4.91 22.36 11.80
C LYS A 45 -6.29 21.79 12.13
N ILE A 46 -7.29 22.63 12.46
CA ILE A 46 -8.68 22.18 12.70
C ILE A 46 -9.22 21.49 11.45
N PHE A 47 -9.05 22.11 10.29
CA PHE A 47 -9.50 21.55 9.02
C PHE A 47 -8.64 20.38 8.54
N GLY A 48 -7.68 19.90 9.34
CA GLY A 48 -6.80 18.80 8.95
C GLY A 48 -5.96 19.12 7.72
N CYS A 49 -5.81 20.41 7.37
CA CYS A 49 -4.74 20.86 6.51
C CYS A 49 -3.48 20.78 7.34
N LYS A 50 -2.68 19.75 7.09
CA LYS A 50 -1.30 19.80 7.57
C LYS A 50 -0.66 20.99 6.89
N GLU A 51 0.06 21.80 7.66
CA GLU A 51 0.99 22.76 7.08
C GLU A 51 1.79 21.96 6.05
N GLU A 52 1.74 22.43 4.80
CA GLU A 52 2.36 21.72 3.69
C GLU A 52 3.85 21.86 3.92
N THR A 53 4.38 20.94 4.73
CA THR A 53 5.80 20.79 4.92
C THR A 53 6.32 20.45 3.55
N VAL A 54 6.92 21.45 2.88
CA VAL A 54 7.49 21.26 1.56
C VAL A 54 8.58 20.22 1.71
N HIS A 55 8.22 18.99 1.36
CA HIS A 55 9.12 17.87 1.44
C HIS A 55 10.05 17.98 0.24
N ILE A 56 11.31 18.30 0.52
CA ILE A 56 12.34 18.37 -0.51
C ILE A 56 12.65 16.93 -0.93
N PRO A 57 12.48 16.56 -2.21
CA PRO A 57 12.88 15.25 -2.68
C PRO A 57 14.32 14.92 -2.28
N GLY A 58 14.53 13.68 -1.85
CA GLY A 58 15.78 13.16 -1.33
C GLY A 58 16.14 13.58 0.10
N SER A 59 15.39 14.48 0.73
CA SER A 59 15.58 14.80 2.15
C SER A 59 15.25 13.59 3.03
N THR A 60 15.98 13.44 4.12
CA THR A 60 15.91 12.27 5.01
C THR A 60 15.61 12.67 6.45
N ILE A 61 14.92 11.78 7.16
CA ILE A 61 14.69 11.86 8.60
C ILE A 61 15.57 10.82 9.28
N VAL A 62 16.57 11.28 10.04
CA VAL A 62 17.45 10.45 10.86
C VAL A 62 16.92 10.40 12.28
N ARG A 63 16.92 9.22 12.92
CA ARG A 63 16.52 9.11 14.34
C ARG A 63 17.57 9.78 15.23
N SER A 64 17.16 10.41 16.32
CA SER A 64 18.07 11.07 17.28
C SER A 64 19.10 10.13 17.95
N LYS A 65 18.86 8.81 17.88
CA LYS A 65 19.76 7.74 18.32
C LYS A 65 19.99 6.73 17.20
N ALA A 66 20.10 7.21 15.96
CA ALA A 66 20.36 6.35 14.82
C ALA A 66 21.67 5.58 15.04
N LEU A 67 21.69 4.33 14.60
CA LEU A 67 22.91 3.55 14.54
C LEU A 67 23.90 4.26 13.62
N GLN A 68 25.12 4.40 14.11
CA GLN A 68 26.26 4.89 13.34
C GLN A 68 27.11 3.71 12.93
N SER A 69 27.49 3.66 11.66
CA SER A 69 28.33 2.59 11.11
C SER A 69 29.22 3.16 10.03
N LYS A 70 30.40 2.58 9.83
CA LYS A 70 31.22 2.91 8.65
C LYS A 70 30.63 2.29 7.39
N TRP A 71 30.95 2.81 6.21
CA TRP A 71 30.50 2.22 4.93
C TRP A 71 30.78 0.71 4.87
N SER A 72 31.98 0.30 5.29
CA SER A 72 32.45 -1.08 5.31
C SER A 72 31.67 -2.01 6.24
N GLU A 73 30.89 -1.46 7.17
CA GLU A 73 30.08 -2.20 8.14
C GLU A 73 28.60 -2.30 7.72
N THR A 74 28.22 -1.61 6.64
CA THR A 74 26.85 -1.64 6.08
C THR A 74 26.73 -2.65 4.95
N CYS A 75 25.50 -2.97 4.50
CA CYS A 75 25.33 -3.83 3.33
C CYS A 75 25.87 -3.15 2.04
N MET A 76 26.09 -1.84 2.07
CA MET A 76 26.62 -1.07 0.95
C MET A 76 28.09 -1.37 0.65
N VAL A 77 28.79 -2.12 1.52
CA VAL A 77 30.15 -2.62 1.25
C VAL A 77 30.21 -3.47 -0.04
N ALA A 78 29.08 -4.01 -0.48
CA ALA A 78 28.96 -4.71 -1.76
C ALA A 78 29.12 -3.79 -2.99
N PHE A 79 29.10 -2.47 -2.80
CA PHE A 79 29.27 -1.46 -3.85
C PHE A 79 30.56 -0.67 -3.65
N GLU A 80 31.11 -0.17 -4.75
CA GLU A 80 32.21 0.78 -4.71
C GLU A 80 31.77 2.04 -3.96
N CYS A 81 32.51 2.38 -2.91
CA CYS A 81 32.27 3.59 -2.14
C CYS A 81 32.46 4.80 -3.07
N PRO A 82 31.45 5.68 -3.24
CA PRO A 82 31.59 6.82 -4.14
C PRO A 82 32.79 7.69 -3.75
N PRO A 83 33.51 8.30 -4.71
CA PRO A 83 34.78 8.99 -4.44
C PRO A 83 34.65 10.20 -3.50
N TYR A 84 33.45 10.75 -3.37
CA TYR A 84 33.13 11.85 -2.45
C TYR A 84 32.75 11.39 -1.03
N VAL A 85 32.65 10.09 -0.80
CA VAL A 85 32.46 9.47 0.52
C VAL A 85 33.77 8.80 0.91
N CYS A 86 34.41 9.28 1.98
CA CYS A 86 35.56 8.57 2.53
C CYS A 86 35.08 7.29 3.24
N GLN A 87 35.79 6.18 3.07
CA GLN A 87 35.41 4.87 3.65
C GLN A 87 35.30 4.89 5.18
N ASP A 88 36.02 5.81 5.84
CA ASP A 88 35.98 6.01 7.28
C ASP A 88 34.89 6.99 7.75
N VAL A 89 34.10 7.57 6.83
CA VAL A 89 32.98 8.44 7.18
C VAL A 89 31.93 7.62 7.92
N LEU A 90 31.51 8.13 9.07
CA LEU A 90 30.38 7.58 9.80
C LEU A 90 29.10 7.82 9.00
N MET A 91 28.31 6.78 8.85
CA MET A 91 27.00 6.79 8.21
C MET A 91 25.94 6.67 9.31
N HIS A 92 24.87 7.44 9.20
CA HIS A 92 23.71 7.35 10.08
C HIS A 92 22.56 6.66 9.37
N ALA A 93 21.94 5.67 10.02
CA ALA A 93 20.74 5.05 9.50
C ALA A 93 19.57 6.06 9.50
N ALA A 94 18.98 6.31 8.34
CA ALA A 94 17.76 7.09 8.24
C ALA A 94 16.52 6.21 8.47
N ASP A 95 15.52 6.77 9.15
CA ASP A 95 14.22 6.12 9.29
C ASP A 95 13.44 6.19 7.97
N ARG A 96 13.49 7.38 7.33
CA ARG A 96 12.67 7.72 6.16
C ARG A 96 13.37 8.70 5.24
N LEU A 97 12.95 8.71 3.98
CA LEU A 97 13.27 9.74 3.00
C LEU A 97 12.02 10.21 2.27
N TYR A 98 12.07 11.38 1.65
CA TYR A 98 11.01 11.87 0.76
C TYR A 98 11.36 11.61 -0.70
N ALA A 99 10.54 10.83 -1.40
CA ALA A 99 10.70 10.56 -2.82
C ALA A 99 10.29 11.77 -3.67
N ARG A 100 10.60 11.74 -4.97
CA ARG A 100 10.21 12.82 -5.91
C ARG A 100 8.70 13.01 -6.06
N SER A 101 7.91 11.96 -5.84
CA SER A 101 6.45 12.02 -5.79
C SER A 101 5.91 12.77 -4.56
N GLY A 102 6.76 13.07 -3.57
CA GLY A 102 6.35 13.56 -2.26
C GLY A 102 6.06 12.44 -1.25
N ASP A 103 6.19 11.18 -1.66
CA ASP A 103 5.97 10.05 -0.75
C ASP A 103 7.06 9.95 0.29
N MET A 104 6.64 9.49 1.46
CA MET A 104 7.55 9.07 2.51
C MET A 104 7.93 7.60 2.30
N VAL A 105 9.21 7.34 2.11
CA VAL A 105 9.80 6.02 1.87
C VAL A 105 10.60 5.61 3.10
N SER A 106 10.41 4.37 3.56
CA SER A 106 11.18 3.76 4.66
C SER A 106 11.84 2.45 4.20
N SER A 107 12.70 1.87 5.03
CA SER A 107 13.06 0.45 4.89
C SER A 107 11.78 -0.40 4.81
N GLY A 108 11.79 -1.40 3.93
CA GLY A 108 10.63 -2.23 3.61
C GLY A 108 9.72 -1.68 2.50
N SER A 109 9.85 -0.40 2.12
CA SER A 109 9.01 0.18 1.07
C SER A 109 9.35 -0.39 -0.31
N ASN A 110 8.31 -0.62 -1.13
CA ASN A 110 8.47 -0.93 -2.55
C ASN A 110 8.49 0.37 -3.34
N VAL A 111 9.52 0.59 -4.14
CA VAL A 111 9.78 1.87 -4.81
C VAL A 111 10.09 1.69 -6.28
N ALA A 112 9.74 2.71 -7.06
CA ALA A 112 10.31 2.90 -8.37
C ALA A 112 11.46 3.92 -8.27
N PHE A 113 12.58 3.64 -8.91
CA PHE A 113 13.79 4.44 -8.78
C PHE A 113 14.66 4.36 -10.04
N ARG A 114 15.68 5.22 -10.12
CA ARG A 114 16.77 5.10 -11.09
C ARG A 114 18.05 4.66 -10.36
N PRO A 115 18.75 3.61 -10.81
CA PRO A 115 20.03 3.23 -10.22
C PRO A 115 21.06 4.36 -10.28
N ILE A 116 22.04 4.35 -9.37
CA ILE A 116 23.14 5.32 -9.41
C ILE A 116 23.87 5.26 -10.76
N ASN A 117 24.32 6.41 -11.26
CA ASN A 117 25.02 6.57 -12.55
C ASN A 117 24.19 6.21 -13.79
N SER A 118 22.87 6.05 -13.64
CA SER A 118 21.99 5.91 -14.79
C SER A 118 21.82 7.24 -15.50
N GLU A 119 21.74 7.22 -16.83
CA GLU A 119 21.35 8.40 -17.60
C GLU A 119 19.98 8.94 -17.14
N PRO A 120 19.69 10.25 -17.28
CA PRO A 120 18.40 10.82 -16.88
C PRO A 120 17.18 10.13 -17.51
N ASP A 121 17.36 9.64 -18.74
CA ASP A 121 16.34 8.92 -19.53
C ASP A 121 16.42 7.39 -19.38
N ALA A 122 17.29 6.89 -18.49
CA ALA A 122 17.37 5.48 -18.19
C ALA A 122 16.02 4.94 -17.69
N PRO A 123 15.71 3.68 -18.02
CA PRO A 123 14.45 3.06 -17.64
C PRO A 123 14.31 3.04 -16.12
N VAL A 124 13.11 3.35 -15.66
CA VAL A 124 12.76 3.25 -14.24
C VAL A 124 12.72 1.78 -13.83
N VAL A 125 13.30 1.47 -12.67
CA VAL A 125 13.40 0.12 -12.13
C VAL A 125 12.52 -0.01 -10.88
N LEU A 126 11.99 -1.21 -10.65
CA LEU A 126 11.25 -1.56 -9.43
C LEU A 126 12.19 -2.19 -8.40
N GLY A 127 12.07 -1.77 -7.14
CA GLY A 127 12.87 -2.33 -6.06
C GLY A 127 12.21 -2.27 -4.70
N HIS A 128 12.83 -2.93 -3.73
CA HIS A 128 12.42 -2.97 -2.33
C HIS A 128 13.54 -2.41 -1.45
N VAL A 129 13.26 -1.33 -0.74
CA VAL A 129 14.25 -0.63 0.08
C VAL A 129 14.71 -1.54 1.22
N HIS A 130 16.00 -1.86 1.26
CA HIS A 130 16.60 -2.62 2.33
C HIS A 130 17.00 -1.70 3.49
N GLU A 131 17.78 -0.66 3.19
CA GLU A 131 18.29 0.29 4.17
C GLU A 131 18.54 1.66 3.54
N ILE A 132 18.57 2.71 4.38
CA ILE A 132 18.80 4.10 3.99
C ILE A 132 19.90 4.66 4.89
N TRP A 133 20.95 5.21 4.30
CA TRP A 133 22.11 5.72 5.02
C TRP A 133 22.48 7.14 4.62
N VAL A 134 22.81 7.96 5.62
CA VAL A 134 23.17 9.37 5.45
C VAL A 134 24.59 9.57 5.95
N PRO A 135 25.55 10.01 5.12
CA PRO A 135 26.90 10.31 5.60
C PRO A 135 26.89 11.46 6.62
N ASP A 136 27.68 11.38 7.69
CA ASP A 136 27.70 12.35 8.81
C ASP A 136 28.10 13.78 8.39
N ASN A 137 28.85 13.89 7.30
CA ASN A 137 29.21 15.18 6.70
C ASN A 137 27.99 15.98 6.17
N ASN A 138 26.78 15.42 6.18
CA ASN A 138 25.60 16.00 5.55
C ASN A 138 24.88 17.12 6.27
N GLN A 139 25.15 17.39 7.55
CA GLN A 139 24.42 18.49 8.20
C GLN A 139 24.73 19.88 7.60
N ARG A 140 25.84 20.03 6.84
CA ARG A 140 26.21 21.31 6.22
C ARG A 140 26.16 21.33 4.69
N ASN A 141 26.31 20.19 4.02
CA ASN A 141 26.60 20.16 2.57
C ASN A 141 25.48 19.57 1.68
N ASN A 142 24.33 19.20 2.24
CA ASN A 142 23.18 18.71 1.46
C ASN A 142 23.53 17.57 0.49
N GLN A 143 24.47 16.66 0.85
CA GLN A 143 24.73 15.51 -0.01
C GLN A 143 23.55 14.53 0.09
N PRO A 144 23.24 13.82 -1.00
CA PRO A 144 22.15 12.85 -1.01
C PRO A 144 22.43 11.69 -0.04
N ALA A 145 21.36 11.10 0.47
CA ALA A 145 21.45 9.83 1.18
C ALA A 145 21.58 8.68 0.18
N PHE A 146 22.13 7.56 0.66
CA PHE A 146 22.26 6.32 -0.10
C PHE A 146 21.13 5.37 0.27
N VAL A 147 20.57 4.71 -0.73
CA VAL A 147 19.46 3.78 -0.58
C VAL A 147 19.88 2.44 -1.18
N ALA A 148 20.04 1.42 -0.33
CA ALA A 148 20.28 0.06 -0.79
C ALA A 148 18.93 -0.61 -1.08
N ILE A 149 18.78 -1.16 -2.28
CA ILE A 149 17.50 -1.61 -2.81
C ILE A 149 17.64 -3.01 -3.41
N HIS A 150 16.82 -3.95 -2.94
CA HIS A 150 16.66 -5.26 -3.58
C HIS A 150 15.89 -5.11 -4.89
N LEU A 151 16.42 -5.64 -5.98
CA LEU A 151 15.77 -5.58 -7.28
C LEU A 151 14.61 -6.58 -7.38
N TYR A 152 13.59 -6.19 -8.11
CA TYR A 152 12.53 -7.09 -8.54
C TYR A 152 12.81 -7.66 -9.93
N GLU A 153 12.60 -8.96 -10.08
CA GLU A 153 12.56 -9.63 -11.37
C GLU A 153 11.10 -9.67 -11.87
N TRP A 154 10.88 -9.30 -13.13
CA TRP A 154 9.57 -9.40 -13.77
C TRP A 154 9.25 -10.84 -14.14
N LEU A 155 8.08 -11.31 -13.68
CA LEU A 155 7.52 -12.60 -14.05
C LEU A 155 6.48 -12.44 -15.17
N PRO A 156 6.02 -13.53 -15.80
CA PRO A 156 4.82 -13.50 -16.62
C PRO A 156 3.61 -12.98 -15.83
N ASP A 157 2.67 -12.33 -16.52
CA ASP A 157 1.47 -11.79 -15.90
C ASP A 157 0.71 -12.86 -15.10
N ASP A 158 0.19 -12.46 -13.94
CA ASP A 158 -0.59 -13.36 -13.12
C ASP A 158 -1.91 -13.71 -13.81
N THR A 159 -2.19 -15.01 -13.96
CA THR A 159 -3.36 -15.48 -14.68
C THR A 159 -4.68 -15.20 -13.97
N LYS A 160 -4.69 -15.09 -12.64
CA LYS A 160 -5.89 -14.85 -11.82
C LYS A 160 -6.17 -13.36 -11.69
N TYR A 161 -5.17 -12.56 -11.35
CA TYR A 161 -5.30 -11.12 -11.15
C TYR A 161 -5.22 -10.33 -12.45
N LYS A 162 -4.68 -10.91 -13.53
CA LYS A 162 -4.43 -10.24 -14.82
C LYS A 162 -3.57 -8.98 -14.65
N MET A 163 -2.57 -9.06 -13.77
CA MET A 163 -1.63 -7.98 -13.48
C MET A 163 -0.19 -8.47 -13.63
N PRO A 164 0.76 -7.55 -13.94
CA PRO A 164 2.18 -7.86 -13.93
C PRO A 164 2.63 -8.41 -12.58
N ALA A 165 3.32 -9.55 -12.61
CA ALA A 165 3.87 -10.18 -11.43
C ALA A 165 5.37 -9.91 -11.33
N VAL A 166 5.87 -9.86 -10.09
CA VAL A 166 7.29 -9.62 -9.79
C VAL A 166 7.75 -10.53 -8.65
N ARG A 167 9.04 -10.87 -8.67
CA ARG A 167 9.72 -11.63 -7.62
C ARG A 167 10.86 -10.80 -7.02
N LYS A 168 10.85 -10.63 -5.71
CA LYS A 168 11.96 -9.99 -4.98
C LYS A 168 13.20 -10.86 -5.13
N THR A 169 14.30 -10.28 -5.58
CA THR A 169 15.60 -10.97 -5.69
C THR A 169 16.49 -10.62 -4.50
N LEU A 170 17.62 -11.32 -4.38
CA LEU A 170 18.70 -10.94 -3.46
C LEU A 170 19.70 -9.96 -4.10
N ASN A 171 19.48 -9.57 -5.35
CA ASN A 171 20.35 -8.65 -6.06
C ASN A 171 20.11 -7.25 -5.50
N LEU A 172 21.10 -6.73 -4.79
CA LEU A 172 21.10 -5.38 -4.30
C LEU A 172 21.62 -4.42 -5.38
N THR A 173 21.07 -3.22 -5.41
CA THR A 173 21.62 -2.07 -6.11
C THR A 173 21.61 -0.85 -5.21
N LEU A 174 22.42 0.15 -5.58
CA LEU A 174 22.47 1.43 -4.91
C LEU A 174 21.72 2.50 -5.72
N ALA A 175 21.03 3.39 -5.01
CA ALA A 175 20.44 4.61 -5.56
C ALA A 175 20.72 5.79 -4.64
N LEU A 176 20.71 7.01 -5.20
CA LEU A 176 20.69 8.23 -4.40
C LEU A 176 19.25 8.52 -3.97
N SER A 177 19.07 9.17 -2.82
CA SER A 177 17.75 9.53 -2.32
C SER A 177 16.95 10.39 -3.30
N ASN A 178 17.63 11.24 -4.08
CA ASN A 178 17.02 12.04 -5.15
C ASN A 178 16.50 11.21 -6.34
N ASP A 179 17.00 10.00 -6.53
CA ASP A 179 16.63 9.11 -7.64
C ASP A 179 15.50 8.14 -7.27
N VAL A 180 15.03 8.17 -6.03
CA VAL A 180 13.81 7.48 -5.60
C VAL A 180 12.59 8.27 -6.05
N LEU A 181 11.83 7.71 -6.98
CA LEU A 181 10.75 8.44 -7.66
C LEU A 181 9.45 8.42 -6.87
N GLY A 182 9.14 7.30 -6.22
CA GLY A 182 7.91 7.16 -5.43
C GLY A 182 7.65 5.72 -5.01
N VAL A 183 6.67 5.56 -4.13
CA VAL A 183 6.24 4.24 -3.64
C VAL A 183 5.36 3.56 -4.69
N VAL A 184 5.60 2.27 -4.92
CA VAL A 184 4.75 1.44 -5.79
C VAL A 184 3.98 0.46 -4.91
N ASN A 185 2.67 0.45 -5.07
CA ASN A 185 1.82 -0.49 -4.36
C ASN A 185 1.97 -1.90 -4.96
N LEU A 186 2.64 -2.79 -4.21
CA LEU A 186 2.73 -4.21 -4.52
C LEU A 186 1.82 -4.98 -3.58
N GLN A 187 1.09 -5.95 -4.13
CA GLN A 187 0.23 -6.83 -3.36
C GLN A 187 0.81 -8.24 -3.39
N HIS A 188 0.74 -8.93 -2.25
CA HIS A 188 1.19 -10.32 -2.18
C HIS A 188 0.42 -11.19 -3.18
N ARG A 189 1.14 -12.07 -3.89
CA ARG A 189 0.56 -12.95 -4.92
C ARG A 189 -0.12 -14.17 -4.27
N CYS A 190 -1.07 -13.93 -3.38
CA CYS A 190 -1.67 -14.93 -2.48
C CYS A 190 -2.19 -16.18 -3.20
N ALA A 191 -2.81 -15.99 -4.36
CA ALA A 191 -3.37 -17.09 -5.13
C ALA A 191 -2.32 -18.03 -5.73
N PHE A 192 -1.12 -17.54 -6.01
CA PHE A 192 -0.02 -18.37 -6.47
C PHE A 192 0.59 -19.15 -5.31
N SER A 193 0.80 -18.49 -4.17
CA SER A 193 1.44 -19.08 -3.00
C SER A 193 0.49 -19.88 -2.11
N SER A 194 -0.79 -19.99 -2.50
CA SER A 194 -1.85 -20.69 -1.78
C SER A 194 -1.89 -20.30 -0.30
N CYS A 195 -1.79 -19.01 -0.01
CA CYS A 195 -1.77 -18.49 1.35
C CYS A 195 -3.05 -18.87 2.10
N PRO A 196 -2.94 -19.49 3.30
CA PRO A 196 -4.11 -19.94 4.04
C PRO A 196 -4.88 -18.76 4.68
N GLU A 197 -6.20 -18.89 4.74
CA GLU A 197 -7.09 -17.98 5.49
C GLU A 197 -7.12 -18.33 6.98
N THR A 198 -5.94 -18.49 7.60
CA THR A 198 -5.80 -18.90 9.00
C THR A 198 -5.62 -17.73 9.96
N GLY A 199 -5.31 -16.54 9.45
CA GLY A 199 -5.10 -15.36 10.29
C GLY A 199 -6.43 -14.80 10.77
N GLN A 200 -6.43 -14.22 11.97
CA GLN A 200 -7.55 -13.41 12.45
C GLN A 200 -7.05 -12.04 12.86
N GLU A 201 -7.81 -11.00 12.52
CA GLU A 201 -7.51 -9.63 12.90
C GLU A 201 -8.73 -9.00 13.57
N ILE A 202 -8.48 -8.27 14.66
CA ILE A 202 -9.52 -7.44 15.29
C ILE A 202 -9.84 -6.28 14.35
N VAL A 203 -11.09 -6.16 13.96
CA VAL A 203 -11.54 -5.03 13.14
C VAL A 203 -11.48 -3.77 13.99
N ARG A 204 -10.70 -2.77 13.56
CA ARG A 204 -10.69 -1.46 14.20
C ARG A 204 -11.77 -0.56 13.61
N GLN A 205 -12.61 0.00 14.46
CA GLN A 205 -13.62 1.00 14.12
C GLN A 205 -13.32 2.29 14.88
N GLU A 206 -13.26 3.42 14.17
CA GLU A 206 -12.99 4.73 14.78
C GLU A 206 -11.71 4.78 15.65
N ARG A 207 -10.68 4.00 15.27
CA ARG A 207 -9.41 3.81 16.01
C ARG A 207 -9.54 3.02 17.30
N GLN A 208 -10.71 2.49 17.63
CA GLN A 208 -10.91 1.54 18.73
C GLN A 208 -10.97 0.12 18.19
N ASP A 209 -10.41 -0.81 18.96
CA ASP A 209 -10.51 -2.23 18.66
C ASP A 209 -11.95 -2.66 18.93
N SER A 210 -12.62 -3.23 17.92
CA SER A 210 -13.98 -3.74 18.09
C SER A 210 -13.95 -5.17 18.64
N SER A 211 -15.10 -5.69 19.05
CA SER A 211 -15.26 -7.11 19.35
C SER A 211 -15.38 -8.00 18.11
N ILE A 212 -15.35 -7.42 16.91
CA ILE A 212 -15.51 -8.13 15.65
C ILE A 212 -14.15 -8.58 15.16
N MET A 213 -14.00 -9.89 14.99
CA MET A 213 -12.86 -10.50 14.32
C MET A 213 -13.17 -10.69 12.84
N ARG A 214 -12.20 -10.44 11.96
CA ARG A 214 -12.25 -10.84 10.55
C ARG A 214 -11.17 -11.86 10.26
N GLN A 215 -11.47 -12.80 9.38
CA GLN A 215 -10.45 -13.68 8.80
C GLN A 215 -9.54 -12.87 7.89
N VAL A 216 -8.24 -13.11 7.99
CA VAL A 216 -7.20 -12.50 7.15
C VAL A 216 -6.32 -13.60 6.57
N ILE A 217 -5.82 -13.35 5.37
CA ILE A 217 -4.90 -14.27 4.69
C ILE A 217 -3.55 -14.20 5.40
N ALA A 218 -3.07 -15.33 5.91
CA ALA A 218 -1.72 -15.46 6.44
C ALA A 218 -0.77 -15.73 5.27
N HIS A 219 0.09 -14.78 4.94
CA HIS A 219 0.99 -14.91 3.78
C HIS A 219 2.07 -15.97 4.05
N SER A 220 2.19 -16.95 3.15
CA SER A 220 3.15 -18.06 3.24
C SER A 220 4.53 -17.73 2.67
N ASP A 221 4.60 -16.75 1.76
CA ASP A 221 5.86 -16.25 1.20
C ASP A 221 5.94 -14.72 1.29
N THR A 222 7.16 -14.19 1.15
CA THR A 222 7.46 -12.75 1.24
C THR A 222 8.18 -12.23 0.00
N ILE A 223 8.13 -12.99 -1.10
CA ILE A 223 8.96 -12.73 -2.29
C ILE A 223 8.15 -12.57 -3.57
N ASN A 224 6.93 -13.11 -3.67
CA ASN A 224 6.13 -13.05 -4.89
C ASN A 224 5.01 -12.03 -4.76
N PHE A 225 4.97 -11.09 -5.70
CA PHE A 225 4.02 -9.98 -5.67
C PHE A 225 3.39 -9.74 -7.04
N VAL A 226 2.28 -9.00 -7.03
CA VAL A 226 1.68 -8.39 -8.22
C VAL A 226 1.73 -6.88 -8.08
N VAL A 227 2.00 -6.19 -9.19
CA VAL A 227 2.00 -4.74 -9.25
C VAL A 227 0.56 -4.27 -9.35
N ASN A 228 0.08 -3.48 -8.38
CA ASN A 228 -1.28 -2.94 -8.43
C ASN A 228 -1.37 -1.81 -9.47
N ILE A 229 -1.61 -2.18 -10.72
CA ILE A 229 -1.72 -1.26 -11.86
C ILE A 229 -2.95 -0.35 -11.80
N TYR A 230 -3.88 -0.63 -10.88
CA TYR A 230 -5.06 0.18 -10.61
C TYR A 230 -4.89 1.12 -9.42
N SER A 231 -3.69 1.18 -8.83
CA SER A 231 -3.36 2.17 -7.80
C SER A 231 -3.63 3.57 -8.33
N ILE A 232 -4.49 4.31 -7.63
CA ILE A 232 -4.75 5.73 -7.92
C ILE A 232 -3.50 6.55 -7.56
N HIS A 233 -2.82 6.15 -6.49
CA HIS A 233 -1.58 6.75 -6.05
C HIS A 233 -0.43 6.38 -6.99
N ASN A 234 0.37 7.37 -7.40
CA ASN A 234 1.51 7.21 -8.31
C ASN A 234 1.20 6.51 -9.65
N TYR A 235 0.00 6.70 -10.18
CA TYR A 235 -0.40 6.10 -11.45
C TYR A 235 0.57 6.39 -12.60
N ASP A 236 1.03 7.64 -12.72
CA ASP A 236 1.95 8.05 -13.80
C ASP A 236 3.31 7.35 -13.68
N LEU A 237 3.78 7.14 -12.45
CA LEU A 237 5.02 6.42 -12.16
C LEU A 237 4.89 4.93 -12.52
N ILE A 238 3.77 4.30 -12.14
CA ILE A 238 3.48 2.91 -12.51
C ILE A 238 3.40 2.78 -14.04
N GLN A 239 2.76 3.74 -14.72
CA GLN A 239 2.75 3.76 -16.18
C GLN A 239 4.16 3.86 -16.77
N MET A 240 5.02 4.74 -16.27
CA MET A 240 6.41 4.86 -16.74
C MET A 240 7.16 3.54 -16.60
N LEU A 241 7.03 2.90 -15.44
CA LEU A 241 7.62 1.60 -15.11
C LEU A 241 7.16 0.49 -16.08
N LEU A 242 5.87 0.47 -16.43
CA LEU A 242 5.30 -0.54 -17.35
C LEU A 242 5.57 -0.23 -18.83
N LYS A 243 5.65 1.05 -19.22
CA LYS A 243 5.92 1.48 -20.62
C LYS A 243 7.22 0.90 -21.13
N HIS A 244 8.29 0.99 -20.33
CA HIS A 244 9.61 0.46 -20.71
C HIS A 244 9.61 -1.07 -20.87
N ARG A 245 8.87 -1.79 -20.02
CA ARG A 245 8.90 -3.25 -19.99
C ARG A 245 8.00 -3.89 -21.05
N PHE A 246 6.74 -3.50 -21.10
CA PHE A 246 5.74 -4.20 -21.90
C PHE A 246 5.54 -3.57 -23.28
N ASN A 247 6.33 -2.54 -23.61
CA ASN A 247 6.02 -1.62 -24.70
C ASN A 247 4.52 -1.26 -24.67
N MET A 248 3.97 -1.16 -23.46
CA MET A 248 2.61 -0.73 -23.25
C MET A 248 2.62 0.73 -23.66
N ARG A 249 2.33 0.97 -24.94
CA ARG A 249 1.58 2.14 -25.33
C ARG A 249 0.30 2.00 -24.53
N ALA A 250 0.30 2.52 -23.30
CA ALA A 250 -0.94 2.81 -22.62
C ALA A 250 -1.70 3.63 -23.65
N ARG A 251 -2.63 2.99 -24.36
CA ARG A 251 -3.68 3.65 -25.10
C ARG A 251 -4.49 4.29 -23.98
N ILE A 252 -3.96 5.39 -23.47
CA ILE A 252 -4.82 6.49 -23.09
C ILE A 252 -5.42 6.83 -24.45
N GLU A 253 -6.56 6.19 -24.75
CA GLU A 253 -7.50 6.73 -25.71
C GLU A 253 -7.54 8.23 -25.41
N ASP A 254 -7.28 9.03 -26.45
CA ASP A 254 -7.37 10.49 -26.50
C ASP A 254 -7.76 11.11 -25.13
N PRO A 255 -6.93 11.96 -24.49
CA PRO A 255 -7.18 12.49 -23.14
C PRO A 255 -8.63 12.91 -22.86
N GLU A 256 -9.33 13.40 -23.88
CA GLU A 256 -10.76 13.71 -23.83
C GLU A 256 -11.66 12.47 -23.63
N THR A 257 -11.39 11.38 -24.34
CA THR A 257 -12.06 10.07 -24.18
C THR A 257 -11.84 9.50 -22.78
N ASN A 258 -10.62 9.51 -22.25
CA ASN A 258 -10.37 9.06 -20.87
C ASN A 258 -11.14 9.92 -19.85
N ARG A 259 -11.16 11.25 -20.04
CA ARG A 259 -11.94 12.19 -19.21
C ARG A 259 -13.43 11.87 -19.27
N ARG A 260 -13.98 11.59 -20.47
CA ARG A 260 -15.38 11.18 -20.66
C ARG A 260 -15.70 9.87 -19.96
N THR A 261 -14.85 8.85 -20.09
CA THR A 261 -15.03 7.55 -19.43
C THR A 261 -15.02 7.69 -17.90
N ARG A 262 -14.07 8.47 -17.35
CA ARG A 262 -14.04 8.80 -15.91
C ARG A 262 -15.30 9.53 -15.46
N ASN A 263 -15.75 10.53 -16.22
CA ASN A 263 -16.97 11.28 -15.91
C ASN A 263 -18.23 10.40 -15.98
N HIS A 264 -18.30 9.50 -16.95
CA HIS A 264 -19.41 8.55 -17.11
C HIS A 264 -19.45 7.54 -15.96
N ALA A 265 -18.31 6.95 -15.59
CA ALA A 265 -18.22 6.06 -14.43
C ALA A 265 -18.61 6.79 -13.13
N ALA A 266 -18.15 8.03 -12.95
CA ALA A 266 -18.54 8.86 -11.80
C ALA A 266 -20.04 9.18 -11.79
N ALA A 267 -20.65 9.47 -12.95
CA ALA A 267 -22.09 9.66 -13.08
C ALA A 267 -22.86 8.39 -12.71
N HIS A 268 -22.44 7.23 -13.22
CA HIS A 268 -23.05 5.94 -12.90
C HIS A 268 -22.98 5.63 -11.39
N MET A 269 -21.82 5.84 -10.76
CA MET A 269 -21.65 5.69 -9.31
C MET A 269 -22.55 6.64 -8.50
N ARG A 270 -22.75 7.88 -8.98
CA ARG A 270 -23.69 8.83 -8.36
C ARG A 270 -25.14 8.35 -8.47
N MET A 271 -25.55 7.85 -9.63
CA MET A 271 -26.89 7.30 -9.83
C MET A 271 -27.14 6.06 -8.94
N ALA A 272 -26.16 5.14 -8.86
CA ALA A 272 -26.24 3.98 -7.99
C ALA A 272 -26.37 4.35 -6.50
N ARG A 273 -25.60 5.34 -6.03
CA ARG A 273 -25.72 5.89 -4.67
C ARG A 273 -27.08 6.52 -4.41
N GLN A 274 -27.61 7.30 -5.36
CA GLN A 274 -28.94 7.90 -5.24
C GLN A 274 -30.03 6.83 -5.17
N LYS A 275 -29.96 5.78 -6.01
CA LYS A 275 -30.91 4.66 -5.96
C LYS A 275 -30.88 3.95 -4.61
N LYS A 276 -29.68 3.64 -4.08
CA LYS A 276 -29.52 3.04 -2.75
C LYS A 276 -30.07 3.94 -1.64
N LYS A 277 -29.86 5.25 -1.73
CA LYS A 277 -30.42 6.21 -0.78
C LYS A 277 -31.96 6.23 -0.81
N ARG A 278 -32.56 6.16 -2.00
CA ARG A 278 -34.03 6.08 -2.15
C ARG A 278 -34.59 4.80 -1.56
N SER A 279 -33.97 3.65 -1.84
CA SER A 279 -34.45 2.36 -1.30
C SER A 279 -34.37 2.29 0.22
N VAL A 280 -33.34 2.90 0.84
CA VAL A 280 -33.24 3.00 2.31
C VAL A 280 -34.36 3.89 2.87
N LEU A 281 -34.60 5.06 2.25
CA LEU A 281 -35.69 5.95 2.66
C LEU A 281 -37.08 5.32 2.51
N GLU A 282 -37.30 4.50 1.48
CA GLU A 282 -38.54 3.75 1.28
C GLU A 282 -38.72 2.67 2.35
N LEU A 283 -37.64 1.98 2.72
CA LEU A 283 -37.66 1.00 3.80
C LEU A 283 -37.96 1.65 5.16
N ASP A 284 -37.34 2.79 5.47
CA ASP A 284 -37.59 3.52 6.71
C ASP A 284 -39.06 3.96 6.81
N LYS A 285 -39.65 4.45 5.71
CA LYS A 285 -41.08 4.78 5.64
C LYS A 285 -41.98 3.57 5.88
N HIS A 286 -41.63 2.41 5.35
CA HIS A 286 -42.36 1.17 5.59
C HIS A 286 -42.29 0.72 7.06
N ILE A 287 -41.15 0.92 7.71
CA ILE A 287 -41.00 0.64 9.14
C ILE A 287 -41.86 1.60 9.98
N GLU A 288 -41.85 2.90 9.67
CA GLU A 288 -42.67 3.90 10.38
C GLU A 288 -44.17 3.62 10.26
N THR A 289 -44.65 3.25 9.08
CA THR A 289 -46.07 2.87 8.86
C THR A 289 -46.43 1.59 9.61
N ALA A 290 -45.58 0.57 9.59
CA ALA A 290 -45.82 -0.67 10.35
C ALA A 290 -45.87 -0.42 11.87
N VAL A 291 -45.05 0.48 12.41
CA VAL A 291 -45.09 0.86 13.83
C VAL A 291 -46.37 1.62 14.18
N GLN A 292 -46.84 2.51 13.30
CA GLN A 292 -48.12 3.21 13.50
C GLN A 292 -49.32 2.25 13.50
N ASP A 293 -49.37 1.31 12.56
CA ASP A 293 -50.44 0.30 12.48
C ASP A 293 -50.45 -0.65 13.70
N SER A 294 -49.28 -0.91 14.30
CA SER A 294 -49.17 -1.73 15.52
C SER A 294 -49.61 -1.03 16.81
N ASN A 295 -49.76 0.30 16.79
CA ASN A 295 -50.21 1.10 17.93
C ASN A 295 -51.73 1.36 17.95
N GLU A 296 -52.49 0.81 16.99
CA GLU A 296 -53.95 0.76 17.16
C GLU A 296 -54.28 -0.11 18.37
N PRO A 297 -55.14 0.38 19.31
CA PRO A 297 -55.46 -0.34 20.53
C PRO A 297 -56.18 -1.64 20.19
N THR A 298 -55.42 -2.74 20.14
CA THR A 298 -55.96 -4.08 20.02
C THR A 298 -56.96 -4.29 21.15
N LYS A 299 -58.23 -4.43 20.75
CA LYS A 299 -59.33 -4.84 21.63
C LYS A 299 -58.87 -6.05 22.46
N PRO A 300 -59.24 -6.13 23.75
CA PRO A 300 -58.74 -7.14 24.67
C PRO A 300 -59.06 -8.55 24.14
N HIS A 301 -58.06 -9.18 23.54
CA HIS A 301 -58.19 -10.54 23.01
C HIS A 301 -58.08 -11.52 24.17
N ARG A 302 -59.13 -12.34 24.31
CA ARG A 302 -59.26 -13.43 25.28
C ARG A 302 -57.96 -14.22 25.43
N LYS A 303 -57.53 -14.34 26.70
CA LYS A 303 -56.49 -15.24 27.21
C LYS A 303 -56.48 -16.58 26.46
N ARG A 304 -55.54 -16.74 25.53
CA ARG A 304 -55.22 -18.02 24.91
C ARG A 304 -54.14 -18.68 25.77
N GLN A 305 -54.50 -19.79 26.40
CA GLN A 305 -53.59 -20.60 27.23
C GLN A 305 -52.36 -20.99 26.41
N ARG A 306 -51.20 -20.53 26.88
CA ARG A 306 -49.89 -20.92 26.38
C ARG A 306 -49.59 -22.31 26.94
N LYS A 307 -49.77 -23.33 26.10
CA LYS A 307 -49.33 -24.70 26.38
C LYS A 307 -47.81 -24.71 26.24
N GLU A 308 -47.11 -24.83 27.37
CA GLU A 308 -45.67 -25.07 27.41
C GLU A 308 -45.36 -26.33 26.61
N ARG A 309 -44.55 -26.16 25.56
CA ARG A 309 -43.88 -27.27 24.88
C ARG A 309 -42.46 -27.31 25.46
N GLN A 310 -42.24 -28.28 26.34
CA GLN A 310 -40.92 -28.81 26.66
C GLN A 310 -40.24 -29.21 25.34
N THR A 311 -39.09 -28.60 25.06
CA THR A 311 -38.15 -29.10 24.07
C THR A 311 -37.11 -29.90 24.81
N ASP A 312 -37.14 -31.21 24.57
CA ASP A 312 -36.19 -32.17 25.11
C ASP A 312 -34.77 -31.91 24.58
N THR A 313 -33.86 -32.01 25.52
CA THR A 313 -32.40 -32.04 25.41
C THR A 313 -31.95 -33.20 24.52
N ALA A 314 -31.18 -32.92 23.47
CA ALA A 314 -30.42 -33.94 22.74
C ALA A 314 -28.99 -34.05 23.33
N PRO A 315 -28.46 -35.27 23.54
CA PRO A 315 -27.15 -35.45 24.16
C PRO A 315 -26.00 -35.32 23.15
N VAL A 316 -24.91 -34.79 23.69
CA VAL A 316 -23.56 -34.76 23.14
C VAL A 316 -23.07 -36.19 22.92
N LEU A 317 -22.62 -36.49 21.71
CA LEU A 317 -21.75 -37.63 21.43
C LEU A 317 -20.41 -37.10 20.90
N ALA A 318 -19.40 -37.30 21.71
CA ALA A 318 -18.00 -37.16 21.40
C ALA A 318 -17.48 -38.50 20.87
N GLU A 319 -16.79 -38.50 19.72
CA GLU A 319 -15.77 -39.50 19.38
C GLU A 319 -14.74 -38.86 18.41
N ASP A 320 -13.55 -38.60 18.92
CA ASP A 320 -12.25 -38.79 18.24
C ASP A 320 -11.80 -40.24 18.56
N PRO A 321 -11.00 -40.97 17.75
CA PRO A 321 -9.65 -40.51 17.33
C PRO A 321 -9.05 -41.16 16.05
N ALA A 322 -7.75 -40.90 15.84
CA ALA A 322 -6.73 -41.60 15.03
C ALA A 322 -6.44 -40.98 13.64
N VAL A 323 -5.36 -40.20 13.46
CA VAL A 323 -3.92 -40.56 13.41
C VAL A 323 -3.62 -41.62 12.34
N ALA A 324 -3.16 -41.16 11.17
CA ALA A 324 -2.30 -41.93 10.27
C ALA A 324 -1.33 -40.96 9.57
N GLY A 325 -0.03 -41.16 9.82
CA GLY A 325 1.07 -40.39 9.25
C GLY A 325 1.41 -40.78 7.80
N PRO A 326 2.32 -40.02 7.16
CA PRO A 326 2.53 -40.05 5.72
C PRO A 326 3.49 -41.15 5.27
N SER A 327 3.13 -41.86 4.20
CA SER A 327 4.01 -42.79 3.48
C SER A 327 4.78 -42.05 2.38
N ASN A 328 6.07 -41.84 2.61
CA ASN A 328 7.05 -41.40 1.62
C ASN A 328 7.38 -42.55 0.65
N GLN A 329 7.20 -42.34 -0.65
CA GLN A 329 7.89 -43.11 -1.69
C GLN A 329 8.62 -42.15 -2.65
N PRO A 330 9.91 -42.36 -2.93
CA PRO A 330 10.65 -41.55 -3.89
C PRO A 330 10.42 -42.03 -5.33
N LEU A 331 10.07 -41.08 -6.21
CA LEU A 331 10.01 -41.27 -7.65
C LEU A 331 11.43 -41.23 -8.24
N VAL A 332 11.81 -42.33 -8.90
CA VAL A 332 13.03 -42.48 -9.69
C VAL A 332 12.83 -41.76 -11.02
N VAL A 333 13.67 -40.77 -11.33
CA VAL A 333 13.73 -40.10 -12.64
C VAL A 333 14.97 -40.56 -13.40
N ALA A 334 14.75 -41.15 -14.57
CA ALA A 334 15.81 -41.53 -15.51
C ALA A 334 16.28 -40.32 -16.34
N PRO A 335 17.55 -40.25 -16.78
CA PRO A 335 18.09 -39.12 -17.53
C PRO A 335 18.10 -39.36 -19.05
N LEU A 336 18.14 -38.25 -19.82
CA LEU A 336 18.82 -37.99 -21.13
C LEU A 336 17.97 -37.08 -22.04
N PRO A 337 18.53 -36.43 -23.08
CA PRO A 337 19.90 -35.96 -23.31
C PRO A 337 19.99 -34.47 -23.72
N ALA A 338 21.24 -34.03 -23.87
CA ALA A 338 21.69 -32.67 -24.19
C ALA A 338 21.31 -32.17 -25.60
N GLY A 339 21.03 -30.86 -25.67
CA GLY A 339 20.95 -30.08 -26.91
C GLY A 339 21.07 -28.57 -26.63
N GLN A 340 22.24 -28.00 -26.87
CA GLN A 340 22.48 -26.56 -27.11
C GLN A 340 22.52 -26.32 -28.63
N PRO A 341 22.29 -25.10 -29.20
CA PRO A 341 22.82 -23.77 -28.81
C PRO A 341 21.76 -22.63 -28.88
N VAL A 342 21.94 -21.38 -28.44
CA VAL A 342 22.90 -20.31 -28.84
C VAL A 342 22.98 -19.27 -27.71
N LEU A 343 24.19 -18.89 -27.30
CA LEU A 343 24.49 -17.91 -26.24
C LEU A 343 24.60 -16.48 -26.80
N TYR A 344 23.79 -15.57 -26.28
CA TYR A 344 24.14 -14.14 -26.21
C TYR A 344 25.01 -13.92 -24.96
N PRO A 345 26.00 -13.01 -24.99
CA PRO A 345 26.82 -12.75 -23.80
C PRO A 345 25.96 -12.12 -22.69
N PRO A 346 25.97 -12.67 -21.46
CA PRO A 346 25.37 -11.99 -20.32
C PRO A 346 26.18 -10.74 -19.95
N PRO A 347 25.54 -9.70 -19.36
CA PRO A 347 26.25 -8.57 -18.77
C PRO A 347 27.17 -9.08 -17.65
N ALA A 348 28.31 -8.41 -17.44
CA ALA A 348 29.32 -8.78 -16.46
C ALA A 348 28.71 -8.94 -15.06
N ILE A 349 28.59 -10.19 -14.61
CA ILE A 349 28.23 -10.55 -13.25
C ILE A 349 29.51 -10.46 -12.42
N TYR A 350 29.59 -9.48 -11.52
CA TYR A 350 30.59 -9.51 -10.47
C TYR A 350 30.21 -10.62 -9.49
N ALA A 351 30.99 -11.70 -9.47
CA ALA A 351 30.86 -12.72 -8.44
C ALA A 351 31.23 -12.09 -7.09
N VAL A 352 30.24 -11.98 -6.21
CA VAL A 352 30.45 -11.57 -4.81
C VAL A 352 31.27 -12.68 -4.14
N PRO A 353 32.40 -12.38 -3.47
CA PRO A 353 33.15 -13.39 -2.72
C PRO A 353 32.27 -13.98 -1.60
N PRO A 354 32.49 -15.25 -1.21
CA PRO A 354 31.75 -15.87 -0.12
C PRO A 354 31.91 -15.06 1.16
N ILE A 355 30.79 -14.53 1.65
CA ILE A 355 30.68 -13.81 2.91
C ILE A 355 31.10 -14.75 4.04
N TYR A 356 32.12 -14.36 4.79
CA TYR A 356 32.40 -14.95 6.10
C TYR A 356 31.12 -14.93 6.92
N ALA A 357 30.72 -16.06 7.47
CA ALA A 357 29.56 -16.18 8.35
C ALA A 357 29.66 -15.14 9.49
N ALA A 358 29.00 -14.00 9.30
CA ALA A 358 28.77 -13.05 10.37
C ALA A 358 27.86 -13.72 11.40
N PRO A 359 28.07 -13.48 12.70
CA PRO A 359 27.18 -14.02 13.73
C PRO A 359 25.74 -13.59 13.46
N PRO A 360 24.74 -14.43 13.81
CA PRO A 360 23.34 -14.09 13.60
C PRO A 360 23.03 -12.76 14.30
N TYR A 361 22.65 -11.76 13.51
CA TYR A 361 22.12 -10.51 14.01
C TYR A 361 20.94 -10.83 14.94
N PRO A 362 20.78 -10.11 16.08
CA PRO A 362 19.59 -10.26 16.89
C PRO A 362 18.40 -9.93 16.02
N HIS A 363 17.51 -10.90 15.83
CA HIS A 363 16.22 -10.72 15.18
C HIS A 363 15.52 -9.55 15.85
N CYS A 364 15.51 -8.41 15.16
CA CYS A 364 14.57 -7.35 15.47
C CYS A 364 13.22 -7.89 15.01
N GLU A 365 12.42 -8.40 15.94
CA GLU A 365 11.02 -8.77 15.70
C GLU A 365 10.26 -7.52 15.27
N PHE A 366 10.33 -7.19 13.98
CA PHE A 366 9.38 -6.31 13.35
C PHE A 366 8.09 -7.11 13.22
N THR A 367 7.14 -6.83 14.12
CA THR A 367 5.74 -7.16 13.90
C THR A 367 5.31 -6.45 12.62
N GLN A 368 5.17 -7.21 11.53
CA GLN A 368 4.56 -6.73 10.31
C GLN A 368 3.09 -6.41 10.60
N ILE A 369 2.80 -5.15 10.85
CA ILE A 369 1.47 -4.58 10.64
C ILE A 369 1.61 -3.56 9.53
N GLU A 370 1.64 -4.05 8.29
CA GLU A 370 1.35 -3.20 7.12
C GLU A 370 -0.15 -3.24 6.86
N VAL A 371 -0.85 -2.22 7.34
CA VAL A 371 -2.15 -1.85 6.83
C VAL A 371 -2.02 -0.48 6.17
N ALA A 372 -1.65 -0.48 4.90
CA ALA A 372 -1.81 0.69 4.04
C ALA A 372 -3.23 0.67 3.46
N PHE A 373 -4.16 1.38 4.12
CA PHE A 373 -5.42 1.78 3.49
C PHE A 373 -5.18 3.08 2.71
N TYR A 374 -5.28 3.01 1.38
CA TYR A 374 -5.81 4.07 0.53
C TYR A 374 -6.49 3.48 -0.70
#